data_AF-A0A7G5IE41-F1
#
_entry.id   AF-A0A7G5IE41-F1
#
_cell.length_a   1.000
_cell.length_b   1.000
_cell.length_c   1.000
_cell.angle_alpha   90.00
_cell.angle_beta   90.00
_cell.angle_gamma   90.00
#
_symmetry.space_group_name_H-M   'P 1'
#
loop_
_entity.id
_entity.type
_entity.pdbx_description
1 polymer ?
#
loop_
_entity_poly.entity_id
_entity_poly.type
_entity_poly.pdbx_seq_one_letter_code
_entity_poly.pdbx_strand_id
1 'polypeptide(L)' 'MSRSSNKRTSGSEKAADTLGRAELAAEFLKRNRNYRAEHAQMERRIARGSIARQTAEAAFARRWGLSFRLCAG' A
#
# COMPACT_ATOMS: atom_id res chain seq x y z
N MET A 1 11.81 -44.25 8.80
CA MET A 1 11.52 -43.29 9.89
C MET A 1 11.63 -41.88 9.31
N SER A 2 10.49 -41.22 9.07
CA SER A 2 10.44 -39.96 8.32
C SER A 2 10.83 -38.75 9.18
N ARG A 3 11.67 -37.89 8.59
CA ARG A 3 12.17 -36.62 9.15
C ARG A 3 11.02 -35.65 9.39
N SER A 4 10.71 -35.34 10.64
CA SER A 4 9.82 -34.22 10.99
C SER A 4 10.66 -32.97 11.23
N SER A 5 10.84 -32.16 10.19
CA SER A 5 11.35 -30.79 10.32
C SER A 5 10.16 -29.85 10.39
N ASN A 6 9.65 -29.60 11.60
CA ASN A 6 8.59 -28.62 11.81
C ASN A 6 9.20 -27.21 11.86
N LYS A 7 9.34 -26.58 10.68
CA LYS A 7 9.79 -25.20 10.56
C LYS A 7 8.80 -24.42 9.71
N ARG A 8 7.69 -23.98 10.29
CA ARG A 8 6.78 -22.99 9.70
C ARG A 8 5.81 -22.49 10.76
N THR A 9 6.05 -21.30 11.30
CA THR A 9 5.06 -20.35 11.83
C THR A 9 5.78 -19.16 12.50
N SER A 10 6.24 -18.21 11.69
CA SER A 10 6.62 -16.87 12.19
C SER A 10 6.20 -15.73 11.24
N GLY A 11 5.39 -16.05 10.21
CA GLY A 11 4.87 -15.08 9.25
C GLY A 11 3.51 -14.48 9.61
N SER A 12 2.76 -15.12 10.52
CA SER A 12 1.38 -14.73 10.86
C SER A 12 1.33 -13.56 11.84
N GLU A 13 2.14 -13.59 12.89
CA GLU A 13 2.14 -12.56 13.95
C GLU A 13 2.61 -11.19 13.42
N LYS A 14 3.60 -11.18 12.53
CA LYS A 14 4.03 -9.94 11.87
C LYS A 14 2.96 -9.37 10.94
N ALA A 15 2.18 -10.21 10.25
CA ALA A 15 1.13 -9.72 9.36
C ALA A 15 -0.01 -9.05 10.14
N ALA A 16 -0.38 -9.59 11.30
CA ALA A 16 -1.41 -9.01 12.18
C ALA A 16 -1.01 -7.64 12.76
N ASP A 17 0.22 -7.51 13.27
CA ASP A 17 0.75 -6.23 13.79
C ASP A 17 0.89 -5.18 12.66
N THR A 18 1.33 -5.62 11.47
CA THR A 18 1.46 -4.75 10.31
C THR A 18 0.10 -4.25 9.82
N LEU A 19 -0.97 -5.05 9.92
CA LEU A 19 -2.33 -4.65 9.54
C LEU A 19 -2.81 -3.49 10.43
N GLY A 20 -2.57 -3.56 11.75
CA GLY A 20 -2.88 -2.47 12.68
C GLY A 20 -2.13 -1.17 12.36
N ARG A 21 -0.84 -1.26 12.03
CA ARG A 21 -0.03 -0.09 11.66
C ARG A 21 -0.41 0.49 10.29
N ALA A 22 -0.77 -0.36 9.33
CA ALA A 22 -1.21 0.06 8.00
C ALA A 22 -2.55 0.79 8.06
N GLU A 23 -3.51 0.27 8.82
CA GLU A 23 -4.80 0.93 9.07
C GLU A 23 -4.62 2.28 9.78
N LEU A 24 -3.73 2.34 10.79
CA LEU A 24 -3.41 3.58 11.48
C LEU A 24 -2.82 4.61 10.51
N ALA A 25 -1.86 4.21 9.67
CA ALA A 25 -1.28 5.08 8.64
C ALA A 25 -2.32 5.52 7.60
N ALA A 26 -3.23 4.64 7.20
CA ALA A 26 -4.33 4.98 6.30
C ALA A 26 -5.27 6.03 6.90
N GLU A 27 -5.54 5.98 8.20
CA GLU A 27 -6.33 7.00 8.90
C GLU A 27 -5.62 8.36 8.96
N PHE A 28 -4.28 8.39 9.12
CA PHE A 28 -3.50 9.63 9.00
C PHE A 28 -3.58 10.22 7.58
N LEU A 29 -3.54 9.38 6.55
CA LEU A 29 -3.66 9.82 5.16
C LEU A 29 -5.06 10.34 4.85
N LYS A 30 -6.12 9.69 5.36
CA LYS A 30 -7.51 10.15 5.23
C LYS A 30 -7.72 11.55 5.82
N ARG A 31 -7.09 11.85 6.96
CA ARG A 31 -7.18 13.16 7.61
C ARG A 31 -6.28 14.23 6.98
N ASN A 32 -5.32 13.86 6.15
CA ASN A 32 -4.40 14.79 5.53
C ASN A 32 -5.03 15.48 4.29
N ARG A 33 -5.26 16.79 4.37
CA ARG A 33 -5.83 17.58 3.26
C ARG A 33 -4.95 17.59 2.01
N ASN A 34 -3.63 17.60 2.17
CA ASN A 34 -2.69 17.59 1.05
C ASN A 34 -2.73 16.25 0.31
N TYR A 35 -2.83 15.14 1.07
CA TYR A 35 -3.01 13.81 0.49
C TYR A 35 -4.25 13.74 -0.39
N ARG A 36 -5.40 14.23 0.12
CA ARG A 36 -6.66 14.24 -0.64
C ARG A 36 -6.60 15.11 -1.89
N ALA A 37 -5.99 16.29 -1.79
CA ALA A 37 -5.84 17.20 -2.91
C ALA A 37 -4.94 16.62 -4.02
N GLU A 38 -3.81 16.02 -3.64
CA GLU A 38 -2.91 15.36 -4.59
C GLU A 38 -3.53 14.10 -5.20
N HIS A 39 -4.25 13.30 -4.42
CA HIS A 39 -4.95 12.12 -4.93
C HIS A 39 -6.02 12.52 -5.96
N ALA A 40 -6.81 13.56 -5.68
CA ALA A 40 -7.77 14.11 -6.63
C ALA A 40 -7.11 14.72 -7.89
N GLN A 41 -5.89 15.26 -7.76
CA GLN A 41 -5.13 15.75 -8.91
C GLN A 41 -4.57 14.61 -9.77
N MET A 42 -4.09 13.54 -9.12
CA MET A 42 -3.64 12.30 -9.76
C MET A 42 -4.79 11.68 -10.57
N GLU A 43 -5.94 11.46 -9.94
CA GLU A 43 -7.14 10.93 -10.60
C GLU A 43 -7.57 11.77 -11.80
N ARG A 44 -7.57 13.10 -11.67
CA ARG A 44 -7.88 13.99 -12.80
C ARG A 44 -6.87 13.87 -13.95
N ARG A 45 -5.59 13.64 -13.67
CA ARG A 45 -4.56 13.44 -14.70
C ARG A 45 -4.70 12.10 -15.40
N ILE A 46 -5.08 11.06 -14.66
CA ILE A 46 -5.37 9.72 -15.21
C ILE A 46 -6.63 9.78 -16.08
N ALA A 47 -7.72 10.38 -15.59
CA ALA A 47 -8.98 10.52 -16.33
C ALA A 47 -8.84 11.34 -17.62
N ARG A 48 -7.92 12.32 -17.64
CA ARG A 48 -7.56 13.08 -18.84
C ARG A 48 -6.64 12.32 -19.81
N GLY A 49 -6.20 11.10 -19.47
CA GLY A 49 -5.24 10.32 -20.26
C GLY A 49 -3.84 10.92 -20.31
N SER A 50 -3.53 11.90 -19.45
CA SER A 50 -2.24 12.61 -19.47
C SER A 50 -1.10 11.77 -18.91
N ILE A 51 -1.39 10.79 -18.06
CA ILE A 51 -0.40 9.93 -17.40
C ILE A 51 -1.02 8.54 -17.26
N ALA A 52 -0.24 7.48 -17.53
CA ALA A 52 -0.66 6.12 -17.28
C ALA A 52 -0.92 5.90 -15.78
N ARG A 53 -2.02 5.22 -15.46
CA ARG A 53 -2.47 4.95 -14.08
C ARG A 53 -1.36 4.35 -13.21
N GLN A 54 -0.68 3.33 -13.70
CA GLN A 54 0.41 2.65 -12.97
C GLN A 54 1.58 3.60 -12.65
N THR A 55 1.94 4.48 -13.59
CA THR A 55 3.01 5.46 -13.38
C THR A 55 2.60 6.52 -12.35
N ALA A 56 1.35 6.96 -12.41
CA ALA A 56 0.80 7.95 -11.48
C ALA A 56 0.71 7.39 -10.06
N GLU A 57 0.20 6.16 -9.90
CA GLU A 57 0.12 5.43 -8.63
C GLU A 57 1.51 5.16 -8.06
N ALA A 58 2.48 4.72 -8.87
CA ALA A 58 3.86 4.49 -8.42
C ALA A 58 4.55 5.77 -7.96
N ALA A 59 4.35 6.89 -8.66
CA ALA A 59 4.92 8.18 -8.25
C ALA A 59 4.26 8.71 -6.97
N PHE A 60 2.94 8.52 -6.82
CA PHE A 60 2.20 8.87 -5.62
C PHE A 60 2.65 8.03 -4.42
N ALA A 61 2.80 6.72 -4.63
CA ALA A 61 3.30 5.77 -3.66
C ALA A 61 4.66 6.16 -3.08
N ARG A 62 5.62 6.47 -3.96
CA ARG A 62 6.98 6.89 -3.58
C ARG A 62 6.99 8.19 -2.77
N ARG A 63 6.12 9.15 -3.13
CA ARG A 63 6.05 10.45 -2.46
C ARG A 63 5.41 10.37 -1.07
N TRP A 64 4.41 9.50 -0.92
CA TRP A 64 3.69 9.33 0.35
C TRP A 64 4.21 8.16 1.20
N GLY A 65 5.28 7.48 0.76
CA GLY A 65 5.81 6.29 1.45
C GLY A 65 4.84 5.11 1.49
N LEU A 66 3.86 5.10 0.58
CA LEU A 66 2.85 4.05 0.47
C LEU A 66 3.45 2.89 -0.32
N SER A 67 3.87 1.84 0.39
CA SER A 67 4.18 0.57 -0.27
C SER A 67 2.88 -0.15 -0.59
N PHE A 68 2.32 0.08 -1.78
CA PHE A 68 1.29 -0.82 -2.30
C PHE A 68 1.95 -2.17 -2.57
N ARG A 69 1.72 -3.16 -1.69
CA ARG A 69 1.90 -4.54 -2.11
C ARG A 69 0.84 -4.77 -3.16
N LEU A 70 1.23 -4.73 -4.43
CA LEU A 70 0.44 -5.31 -5.50
C LEU A 70 0.20 -6.75 -5.05
N CYS A 71 -1.02 -7.06 -4.60
CA CYS A 71 -1.39 -8.41 -4.25
C CYS A 71 -1.44 -9.16 -5.58
N ALA A 72 -0.30 -9.70 -6.00
CA ALA A 72 -0.23 -10.65 -7.09
C ALA A 72 -0.91 -11.93 -6.57
N GLY A 73 -2.13 -12.15 -7.03
CA GLY A 73 -2.92 -13.37 -6.88
C GLY A 73 -3.52 -13.70 -8.22
#